data_AF-A0A1D3CWP7-F1
#
_entry.id   AF-A0A1D3CWP7-F1
#
_cell.length_a   1.000
_cell.length_b   1.000
_cell.length_c   1.000
_cell.angle_alpha   90.00
_cell.angle_beta   90.00
_cell.angle_gamma   90.00
#
_symmetry.space_group_name_H-M   'P 1'
#
loop_
_entity.id
_entity.type
_entity.pdbx_description
1 polymer ?
#
loop_
_entity_poly.entity_id
_entity_poly.type
_entity_poly.pdbx_seq_one_letter_code
_entity_poly.pdbx_strand_id
1 'polypeptide(L)'
;MGGACTKNKAKQPKRADPKELEERARREAEEKAAAEAAAREADERARAEAAAAEAAAARAREERERAEAEAAAAALAAEQARQEEEARRQREEEERRAAEEELRAQQQMQAAEQKESEAEGLEKQPQEGHPELEFGGKEVVAEDVASEATMETARPMHKMAEEPQYGAAHGGRKARTVTPCDMTAVDETSKYLSKRCGCDIGDGHDENNCPICQSIDLSDAPLLN
;
A
#
# COMPACT_ATOMS: atom_id res chain seq x y z
N MET A 1 20.36 -81.99 -65.13
CA MET A 1 18.92 -82.30 -65.39
C MET A 1 18.19 -81.98 -64.09
N GLY A 2 17.45 -80.90 -63.93
CA GLY A 2 16.26 -80.47 -64.67
C GLY A 2 15.09 -80.47 -63.69
N GLY A 3 15.13 -79.59 -62.67
CA GLY A 3 14.11 -79.52 -61.62
C GLY A 3 12.82 -78.87 -62.13
N ALA A 4 11.71 -79.58 -62.03
CA ALA A 4 10.40 -79.11 -62.48
C ALA A 4 9.85 -77.99 -61.56
N CYS A 5 9.70 -76.78 -62.11
CA CYS A 5 8.94 -75.71 -61.48
C CYS A 5 7.45 -76.06 -61.45
N THR A 6 6.92 -76.37 -60.26
CA THR A 6 5.48 -76.49 -60.03
C THR A 6 4.86 -75.09 -60.01
N LYS A 7 4.01 -74.81 -61.01
CA LYS A 7 3.30 -73.53 -61.14
C LYS A 7 2.31 -73.38 -59.98
N ASN A 8 2.64 -72.55 -59.00
CA ASN A 8 1.69 -72.09 -57.99
C ASN A 8 0.58 -71.28 -58.70
N LYS A 9 -0.62 -71.88 -58.82
CA LYS A 9 -1.85 -71.18 -59.22
C LYS A 9 -2.30 -70.31 -58.04
N ALA A 10 -1.61 -69.19 -57.79
CA ALA A 10 -2.15 -68.14 -56.96
C ALA A 10 -3.46 -67.66 -57.61
N LYS A 11 -4.60 -67.81 -56.92
CA LYS A 11 -5.89 -67.25 -57.35
C LYS A 11 -5.69 -65.77 -57.63
N GLN A 12 -5.96 -65.33 -58.86
CA GLN A 12 -5.97 -63.91 -59.17
C GLN A 12 -6.94 -63.20 -58.23
N PRO A 13 -6.57 -62.04 -57.66
CA PRO A 13 -7.47 -61.28 -56.80
C PRO A 13 -8.75 -60.97 -57.60
N LYS A 14 -9.91 -61.30 -57.02
CA LYS A 14 -11.20 -60.93 -57.60
C LYS A 14 -11.21 -59.41 -57.76
N ARG A 15 -11.47 -58.92 -58.97
CA ARG A 15 -11.67 -57.48 -59.21
C ARG A 15 -12.82 -57.02 -58.32
N ALA A 16 -12.61 -55.94 -57.59
CA ALA A 16 -13.65 -55.34 -56.76
C ALA A 16 -14.88 -55.03 -57.62
N ASP A 17 -16.07 -55.29 -57.06
CA ASP A 17 -17.31 -55.04 -57.77
C ASP A 17 -17.47 -53.51 -58.01
N PRO A 18 -17.82 -53.07 -59.22
CA PRO A 18 -17.87 -51.65 -59.57
C PRO A 18 -18.81 -50.84 -58.66
N LYS A 19 -19.87 -51.47 -58.14
CA LYS A 19 -20.80 -50.86 -57.18
C LYS A 19 -20.15 -50.57 -55.81
N GLU A 20 -19.24 -51.43 -55.35
CA GLU A 20 -18.52 -51.21 -54.08
C GLU A 20 -17.50 -50.07 -54.21
N LEU A 21 -16.90 -49.91 -55.39
CA LEU A 21 -16.00 -48.79 -55.68
C LEU A 21 -16.73 -47.45 -55.72
N GLU A 22 -17.93 -47.40 -56.31
CA GLU A 22 -18.77 -46.20 -56.32
C GLU A 22 -19.26 -45.82 -54.91
N GLU A 23 -19.68 -46.80 -54.10
CA GLU A 23 -20.10 -46.53 -52.73
C GLU A 23 -18.93 -46.05 -51.86
N ARG A 24 -17.74 -46.64 -52.02
CA ARG A 24 -16.52 -46.17 -51.34
C ARG A 24 -16.14 -44.76 -51.75
N ALA A 25 -16.20 -44.44 -53.05
CA ALA A 25 -15.93 -43.09 -53.55
C ALA A 25 -16.94 -42.07 -53.01
N ARG A 26 -18.22 -42.45 -52.89
CA ARG A 26 -19.25 -41.57 -52.29
C ARG A 26 -18.97 -41.30 -50.81
N ARG A 27 -18.62 -42.34 -50.04
CA ARG A 27 -18.27 -42.19 -48.62
C ARG A 27 -17.03 -41.33 -48.41
N GLU A 28 -15.99 -41.51 -49.23
CA GLU A 28 -14.78 -40.69 -49.18
C GLU A 28 -15.06 -39.22 -49.56
N ALA A 29 -15.92 -38.98 -50.55
CA ALA A 29 -16.34 -37.63 -50.90
C ALA A 29 -17.15 -36.95 -49.79
N GLU A 30 -18.04 -37.69 -49.13
CA GLU A 30 -18.83 -37.20 -47.98
C GLU A 30 -17.93 -36.91 -46.77
N GLU A 31 -16.99 -37.80 -46.46
CA GLU A 31 -16.00 -37.60 -45.38
C GLU A 31 -15.10 -36.40 -45.66
N LYS A 32 -14.63 -36.24 -46.91
CA LYS A 32 -13.84 -35.08 -47.32
C LYS A 32 -14.64 -33.77 -47.21
N ALA A 33 -15.90 -33.77 -47.61
CA ALA A 33 -16.77 -32.61 -47.47
C ALA A 33 -17.04 -32.26 -45.99
N ALA A 34 -17.25 -33.27 -45.14
CA ALA A 34 -17.42 -33.08 -43.70
C ALA A 34 -16.14 -32.54 -43.03
N ALA A 35 -14.97 -33.08 -43.42
CA ALA A 35 -13.68 -32.59 -42.93
C ALA A 35 -13.39 -31.15 -43.35
N GLU A 36 -13.74 -30.78 -44.60
CA GLU A 36 -13.60 -29.41 -45.07
C GLU A 36 -14.56 -28.44 -44.35
N ALA A 37 -15.81 -28.87 -44.10
CA ALA A 37 -16.76 -28.08 -43.31
C ALA A 37 -16.27 -27.89 -41.87
N ALA A 38 -15.77 -28.95 -41.22
CA ALA A 38 -15.22 -28.88 -39.87
C ALA A 38 -13.96 -27.98 -39.81
N ALA A 39 -13.11 -28.02 -40.84
CA ALA A 39 -11.93 -27.14 -40.93
C ALA A 39 -12.32 -25.66 -41.06
N ARG A 40 -13.37 -25.36 -41.84
CA ARG A 40 -13.89 -23.98 -41.96
C ARG A 40 -14.50 -23.50 -40.65
N GLU A 41 -15.27 -24.33 -39.95
CA GLU A 41 -15.83 -23.97 -38.64
C GLU A 41 -14.73 -23.76 -37.60
N ALA A 42 -13.67 -24.58 -37.61
CA ALA A 42 -12.53 -24.42 -36.73
C ALA A 42 -11.76 -23.11 -37.00
N ASP A 43 -11.55 -22.74 -38.28
CA ASP A 43 -10.92 -21.46 -38.65
C ASP A 43 -11.79 -20.26 -38.23
N GLU A 44 -13.10 -20.34 -38.40
CA GLU A 44 -14.02 -19.29 -37.98
C GLU A 44 -14.02 -19.12 -36.45
N ARG A 45 -14.05 -20.23 -35.70
CA ARG A 45 -13.93 -20.21 -34.23
C ARG A 45 -12.59 -19.62 -33.77
N ALA A 46 -11.48 -20.03 -34.40
CA ALA A 46 -10.17 -19.50 -34.07
C ALA A 46 -10.05 -18.00 -34.35
N ARG A 47 -10.62 -17.53 -35.47
CA ARG A 47 -10.69 -16.09 -35.79
C ARG A 47 -11.56 -15.32 -34.82
N ALA A 48 -12.71 -15.87 -34.42
CA ALA A 48 -13.59 -15.25 -33.44
C ALA A 48 -12.92 -15.16 -32.05
N GLU A 49 -12.21 -16.21 -31.63
CA GLU A 49 -11.44 -16.22 -30.38
C GLU A 49 -10.29 -15.21 -30.41
N ALA A 50 -9.53 -15.15 -31.51
CA ALA A 50 -8.46 -14.17 -31.69
C ALA A 50 -9.00 -12.72 -31.66
N ALA A 51 -10.13 -12.45 -32.34
CA ALA A 51 -10.77 -11.14 -32.32
C ALA A 51 -11.28 -10.77 -30.91
N ALA A 52 -11.82 -11.74 -30.16
CA ALA A 52 -12.25 -11.52 -28.78
C ALA A 52 -11.06 -11.23 -27.85
N ALA A 53 -9.94 -11.95 -28.02
CA ALA A 53 -8.72 -11.72 -27.26
C ALA A 53 -8.11 -10.34 -27.56
N GLU A 54 -8.09 -9.93 -28.83
CA GLU A 54 -7.62 -8.59 -29.23
C GLU A 54 -8.52 -7.49 -28.64
N ALA A 55 -9.84 -7.65 -28.70
CA ALA A 55 -10.78 -6.69 -28.11
C ALA A 55 -10.63 -6.59 -26.58
N ALA A 56 -10.41 -7.72 -25.90
CA ALA A 56 -10.15 -7.74 -24.46
C ALA A 56 -8.82 -7.04 -24.12
N ALA A 57 -7.76 -7.29 -24.90
CA ALA A 57 -6.47 -6.62 -24.74
C ALA A 57 -6.56 -5.11 -24.98
N ALA A 58 -7.35 -4.67 -25.98
CA ALA A 58 -7.58 -3.25 -26.24
C ALA A 58 -8.28 -2.56 -25.06
N ARG A 59 -9.35 -3.17 -24.51
CA ARG A 59 -10.04 -2.66 -23.32
C ARG A 59 -9.13 -2.59 -22.11
N ALA A 60 -8.30 -3.61 -21.89
CA ALA A 60 -7.34 -3.62 -20.78
C ALA A 60 -6.28 -2.52 -20.92
N ARG A 61 -5.86 -2.17 -22.15
CA ARG A 61 -4.96 -1.03 -22.39
C ARG A 61 -5.64 0.30 -22.10
N GLU A 62 -6.86 0.50 -22.61
CA GLU A 62 -7.64 1.72 -22.37
C GLU A 62 -7.90 1.93 -20.87
N GLU A 63 -8.22 0.87 -20.13
CA GLU A 63 -8.42 0.95 -18.68
C GLU A 63 -7.13 1.34 -17.93
N ARG A 64 -5.98 0.78 -18.34
CA ARG A 64 -4.68 1.15 -17.76
C ARG A 64 -4.32 2.61 -18.05
N GLU A 65 -4.53 3.07 -19.28
CA GLU A 65 -4.29 4.47 -19.65
C GLU A 65 -5.20 5.42 -18.85
N ARG A 66 -6.46 5.05 -18.65
CA ARG A 66 -7.39 5.82 -17.81
C ARG A 66 -6.95 5.85 -16.34
N ALA A 67 -6.53 4.72 -15.79
CA ALA A 67 -6.05 4.64 -14.42
C ALA A 67 -4.76 5.44 -14.22
N GLU A 68 -3.83 5.41 -15.19
CA GLU A 68 -2.60 6.20 -15.17
C GLU A 68 -2.90 7.70 -15.25
N ALA A 69 -3.82 8.12 -16.12
CA ALA A 69 -4.25 9.51 -16.22
C ALA A 69 -4.93 10.01 -14.93
N GLU A 70 -5.76 9.18 -14.28
CA GLU A 70 -6.39 9.50 -13.00
C GLU A 70 -5.36 9.61 -11.88
N ALA A 71 -4.40 8.69 -11.81
CA ALA A 71 -3.31 8.73 -10.85
C ALA A 71 -2.41 9.98 -11.04
N ALA A 72 -2.10 10.33 -12.29
CA ALA A 72 -1.35 11.54 -12.61
C ALA A 72 -2.11 12.81 -12.22
N ALA A 73 -3.42 12.88 -12.47
CA ALA A 73 -4.25 14.00 -12.05
C ALA A 73 -4.33 14.13 -10.52
N ALA A 74 -4.46 13.00 -9.80
CA ALA A 74 -4.44 12.98 -8.34
C ALA A 74 -3.09 13.43 -7.78
N ALA A 75 -1.97 13.03 -8.40
CA ALA A 75 -0.64 13.45 -8.00
C ALA A 75 -0.44 14.96 -8.17
N LEU A 76 -0.88 15.53 -9.30
CA LEU A 76 -0.83 16.97 -9.55
C LEU A 76 -1.71 17.75 -8.56
N ALA A 77 -2.92 17.27 -8.29
CA ALA A 77 -3.79 17.89 -7.29
C ALA A 77 -3.18 17.87 -5.88
N ALA A 78 -2.52 16.76 -5.50
CA ALA A 78 -1.83 16.66 -4.23
C ALA A 78 -0.58 17.57 -4.14
N GLU A 79 0.13 17.78 -5.25
CA GLU A 79 1.22 18.75 -5.31
C GLU A 79 0.72 20.18 -5.19
N GLN A 80 -0.33 20.54 -5.91
CA GLN A 80 -0.96 21.86 -5.82
C GLN A 80 -1.47 22.15 -4.40
N ALA A 81 -2.12 21.19 -3.75
CA ALA A 81 -2.58 21.34 -2.37
C ALA A 81 -1.41 21.58 -1.39
N ARG A 82 -0.27 20.91 -1.60
CA ARG A 82 0.95 21.16 -0.80
C ARG A 82 1.52 22.55 -1.04
N GLN A 83 1.58 23.00 -2.29
CA GLN A 83 2.06 24.34 -2.62
C GLN A 83 1.13 25.42 -2.04
N GLU A 84 -0.19 25.22 -2.08
CA GLU A 84 -1.15 26.14 -1.48
C GLU A 84 -1.04 26.17 0.05
N GLU A 85 -0.89 25.02 0.70
CA GLU A 85 -0.67 24.95 2.15
C GLU A 85 0.64 25.64 2.55
N GLU A 86 1.73 25.41 1.82
CA GLU A 86 3.01 26.07 2.07
C GLU A 86 2.90 27.59 1.88
N ALA A 87 2.24 28.05 0.82
CA ALA A 87 1.98 29.46 0.59
C ALA A 87 1.14 30.09 1.71
N ARG A 88 0.15 29.35 2.25
CA ARG A 88 -0.63 29.81 3.42
C ARG A 88 0.25 29.96 4.66
N ARG A 89 1.10 28.96 4.95
CA ARG A 89 2.03 29.00 6.09
C ARG A 89 3.02 30.17 5.97
N GLN A 90 3.52 30.45 4.76
CA GLN A 90 4.41 31.59 4.52
C GLN A 90 3.71 32.92 4.80
N ARG A 91 2.45 33.09 4.35
CA ARG A 91 1.65 34.29 4.62
C ARG A 91 1.37 34.46 6.12
N GLU A 92 0.97 33.39 6.81
CA GLU A 92 0.75 33.39 8.26
C GLU A 92 2.04 33.73 9.03
N GLU A 93 3.20 33.27 8.57
CA GLU A 93 4.48 33.62 9.18
C GLU A 93 4.87 35.08 8.95
N GLU A 94 4.67 35.60 7.74
CA GLU A 94 4.92 37.00 7.40
C GLU A 94 4.03 37.94 8.23
N GLU A 95 2.75 37.61 8.37
CA GLU A 95 1.82 38.35 9.22
C GLU A 95 2.25 38.33 10.69
N ARG A 96 2.71 37.18 11.19
CA ARG A 96 3.24 37.07 12.56
C ARG A 96 4.49 37.92 12.77
N ARG A 97 5.41 37.95 11.79
CA ARG A 97 6.62 38.78 11.84
C ARG A 97 6.27 40.27 11.82
N ALA A 98 5.33 40.68 10.97
CA ALA A 98 4.85 42.06 10.91
C ALA A 98 4.19 42.50 12.22
N ALA A 99 3.35 41.65 12.81
CA ALA A 99 2.72 41.93 14.11
C ALA A 99 3.74 42.03 15.26
N GLU A 100 4.77 41.18 15.26
CA GLU A 100 5.86 41.26 16.26
C GLU A 100 6.67 42.55 16.11
N GLU A 101 6.96 42.98 14.87
CA GLU A 101 7.63 44.24 14.59
C GLU A 101 6.80 45.45 15.04
N GLU A 102 5.48 45.44 14.77
CA GLU A 102 4.58 46.50 15.20
C GLU A 102 4.49 46.58 16.74
N LEU A 103 4.39 45.44 17.43
CA LEU A 103 4.40 45.40 18.89
C LEU A 103 5.70 45.98 19.46
N ARG A 104 6.84 45.65 18.85
CA ARG A 104 8.15 46.19 19.25
C ARG A 104 8.23 47.71 19.05
N ALA A 105 7.69 48.23 17.95
CA ALA A 105 7.61 49.66 17.70
C ALA A 105 6.72 50.37 18.72
N GLN A 106 5.55 49.79 19.05
CA GLN A 106 4.67 50.33 20.10
C GLN A 106 5.34 50.36 21.48
N GLN A 107 6.06 49.29 21.86
CA GLN A 107 6.82 49.26 23.11
C GLN A 107 7.92 50.33 23.15
N GLN A 108 8.61 50.59 22.04
CA GLN A 108 9.61 51.66 21.97
C GLN A 108 8.99 53.05 22.12
N MET A 109 7.83 53.30 21.49
CA MET A 109 7.11 54.57 21.65
C MET A 109 6.65 54.77 23.10
N GLN A 110 6.03 53.75 23.72
CA GLN A 110 5.62 53.83 25.13
C GLN A 110 6.80 54.04 26.08
N ALA A 111 7.94 53.40 25.83
CA ALA A 111 9.14 53.58 26.63
C ALA A 111 9.76 54.98 26.46
N ALA A 112 9.65 55.59 25.27
CA ALA A 112 10.09 56.97 25.03
C ALA A 112 9.16 57.96 25.74
N GLU A 113 7.85 57.76 25.66
CA GLU A 113 6.83 58.59 26.31
C GLU A 113 6.95 58.54 27.84
N GLN A 114 7.20 57.34 28.41
CA GLN A 114 7.49 57.19 29.84
C GLN A 114 8.75 57.97 30.25
N LYS A 115 9.83 57.89 29.47
CA LYS A 115 11.07 58.63 29.74
C LYS A 115 10.88 60.15 29.64
N GLU A 116 10.08 60.65 28.70
CA GLU A 116 9.71 62.07 28.64
C GLU A 116 8.87 62.48 29.86
N SER A 117 7.89 61.67 30.27
CA SER A 117 7.08 61.96 31.45
C SER A 117 7.88 61.89 32.77
N GLU A 118 8.88 61.02 32.89
CA GLU A 118 9.83 61.00 34.01
C GLU A 118 10.78 62.22 33.99
N ALA A 119 11.18 62.68 32.81
CA ALA A 119 12.01 63.89 32.66
C ALA A 119 11.24 65.17 33.02
N GLU A 120 9.99 65.32 32.57
CA GLU A 120 9.11 66.44 32.97
C GLU A 120 8.66 66.35 34.44
N GLY A 121 8.55 65.14 35.00
CA GLY A 121 8.29 64.91 36.42
C GLY A 121 9.46 65.32 37.33
N LEU A 122 10.70 65.28 36.84
CA LEU A 122 11.89 65.75 37.57
C LEU A 122 12.07 67.28 37.56
N GLU A 123 11.44 68.01 36.64
CA GLU A 123 11.47 69.49 36.61
C GLU A 123 10.45 70.17 37.55
N LYS A 124 9.57 69.40 38.19
CA LYS A 124 8.65 69.90 39.23
C LYS A 124 8.91 69.24 40.59
N GLN A 125 10.05 69.55 41.19
CA GLN A 125 10.25 69.38 42.63
C GLN A 125 10.54 70.75 43.28
N PRO A 126 9.60 71.37 44.01
CA PRO A 126 9.97 72.29 45.07
C PRO A 126 10.37 71.47 46.31
N GLN A 127 11.50 71.86 46.91
CA GLN A 127 11.95 71.42 48.22
C GLN A 127 10.84 71.63 49.27
N GLU A 128 10.67 70.68 50.18
CA GLU A 128 10.81 70.84 51.64
C GLU A 128 10.03 69.76 52.43
N GLY A 129 10.72 69.12 53.39
CA GLY A 129 10.13 68.72 54.67
C GLY A 129 9.54 67.30 54.84
N HIS A 130 10.37 66.38 55.32
CA HIS A 130 9.96 65.33 56.29
C HIS A 130 10.69 65.66 57.61
N PRO A 131 10.26 65.21 58.82
CA PRO A 131 9.48 63.98 59.06
C PRO A 131 8.45 64.01 60.20
N GLU A 132 7.53 63.03 60.25
CA GLU A 132 7.22 62.33 61.51
C GLU A 132 6.61 60.94 61.27
N LEU A 133 6.91 60.04 62.23
CA LEU A 133 6.63 58.61 62.32
C LEU A 133 5.23 58.34 62.88
N GLU A 134 4.60 57.21 62.52
CA GLU A 134 3.91 56.37 63.52
C GLU A 134 3.85 54.90 63.08
N PHE A 135 3.77 54.05 64.10
CA PHE A 135 4.29 52.70 64.23
C PHE A 135 3.13 51.70 64.29
N GLY A 136 3.26 50.52 63.70
CA GLY A 136 2.24 49.47 63.83
C GLY A 136 2.51 48.21 63.02
N GLY A 137 3.51 47.42 63.46
CA GLY A 137 3.86 46.13 62.85
C GLY A 137 2.99 44.95 63.30
N LYS A 138 3.03 43.89 62.48
CA LYS A 138 2.84 42.43 62.73
C LYS A 138 2.24 41.80 61.46
N GLU A 139 2.58 40.60 60.99
CA GLU A 139 3.57 39.58 61.30
C GLU A 139 3.40 38.57 60.13
N VAL A 140 4.48 38.03 59.60
CA VAL A 140 4.47 36.95 58.60
C VAL A 140 4.32 35.61 59.32
N VAL A 141 3.32 34.79 58.96
CA VAL A 141 3.28 33.37 59.35
C VAL A 141 2.60 32.53 58.25
N ALA A 142 3.33 31.50 57.82
CA ALA A 142 2.87 30.38 56.99
C ALA A 142 2.37 29.21 57.87
N GLU A 143 1.82 28.18 57.23
CA GLU A 143 1.29 26.89 57.71
C GLU A 143 -0.24 26.85 57.91
N ASP A 144 -1.00 26.11 57.11
CA ASP A 144 -1.22 24.64 57.03
C ASP A 144 -2.34 24.17 57.99
N VAL A 145 -2.97 23.03 57.66
CA VAL A 145 -4.00 22.26 58.37
C VAL A 145 -5.44 22.33 57.80
N ALA A 146 -5.67 21.34 56.93
CA ALA A 146 -6.73 20.33 56.97
C ALA A 146 -8.22 20.74 56.81
N SER A 147 -8.79 20.25 55.72
CA SER A 147 -10.11 19.59 55.76
C SER A 147 -10.09 18.36 54.84
N GLU A 148 -9.89 17.19 55.48
CA GLU A 148 -10.58 15.91 55.23
C GLU A 148 -12.03 16.10 54.73
N ALA A 149 -12.71 15.23 53.98
CA ALA A 149 -12.48 13.90 53.41
C ALA A 149 -13.72 13.57 52.53
N THR A 150 -13.73 12.37 51.94
CA THR A 150 -14.82 11.59 51.27
C THR A 150 -14.76 11.56 49.73
N MET A 151 -14.76 10.43 49.02
CA MET A 151 -14.61 9.01 49.36
C MET A 151 -13.98 8.29 48.15
N GLU A 152 -13.12 7.33 48.47
CA GLU A 152 -12.53 6.30 47.61
C GLU A 152 -13.46 5.07 47.58
N THR A 153 -13.82 4.57 46.39
CA THR A 153 -14.21 3.18 46.04
C THR A 153 -14.34 3.13 44.50
N ALA A 154 -13.90 2.16 43.71
CA ALA A 154 -13.33 0.85 43.94
C ALA A 154 -12.52 0.44 42.69
N ARG A 155 -11.40 -0.28 42.89
CA ARG A 155 -10.72 -1.07 41.85
C ARG A 155 -11.61 -2.21 41.36
N PRO A 156 -11.29 -2.78 40.19
CA PRO A 156 -11.12 -4.22 40.15
C PRO A 156 -9.72 -4.60 39.69
N MET A 157 -9.03 -5.37 40.52
CA MET A 157 -7.93 -6.22 40.08
C MET A 157 -8.49 -7.32 39.16
N HIS A 158 -7.79 -7.65 38.08
CA HIS A 158 -7.55 -9.07 37.79
C HIS A 158 -6.28 -9.32 36.96
N LYS A 159 -5.37 -10.04 37.64
CA LYS A 159 -4.54 -11.16 37.17
C LYS A 159 -3.46 -10.85 36.14
N MET A 160 -2.25 -10.71 36.68
CA MET A 160 -1.04 -11.15 36.02
C MET A 160 -1.11 -12.66 35.71
N ALA A 161 -0.78 -13.01 34.49
CA ALA A 161 -0.22 -14.30 34.12
C ALA A 161 1.12 -14.01 33.42
N GLU A 162 2.20 -14.46 34.04
CA GLU A 162 3.39 -15.10 33.43
C GLU A 162 3.21 -15.45 31.94
N GLU A 163 4.06 -15.08 30.98
CA GLU A 163 5.51 -15.27 30.74
C GLU A 163 5.91 -14.49 29.43
N PRO A 164 7.12 -14.59 28.87
CA PRO A 164 8.45 -14.39 29.43
C PRO A 164 9.16 -13.20 28.75
N GLN A 165 10.02 -12.52 29.50
CA GLN A 165 10.98 -11.55 28.95
C GLN A 165 12.00 -12.25 28.05
N TYR A 166 11.94 -12.00 26.75
CA TYR A 166 13.11 -12.09 25.88
C TYR A 166 13.38 -10.74 25.22
N GLY A 167 14.44 -10.09 25.72
CA GLY A 167 15.33 -9.30 24.87
C GLY A 167 14.86 -7.91 24.47
N ALA A 168 14.87 -6.97 25.42
CA ALA A 168 15.03 -5.56 25.11
C ALA A 168 16.46 -5.32 24.56
N ALA A 169 16.61 -5.23 23.24
CA ALA A 169 17.72 -4.53 22.60
C ALA A 169 17.37 -4.22 21.14
N HIS A 170 16.71 -3.08 20.90
CA HIS A 170 17.06 -2.14 19.82
C HIS A 170 16.12 -0.93 19.94
N GLY A 171 16.67 0.16 20.46
CA GLY A 171 15.96 1.42 20.62
C GLY A 171 15.49 2.02 19.29
N GLY A 172 14.34 2.67 19.35
CA GLY A 172 14.02 3.79 18.46
C GLY A 172 13.52 3.44 17.07
N ARG A 173 12.48 2.61 16.92
CA ARG A 173 11.52 2.77 15.81
C ARG A 173 10.12 2.51 16.33
N LYS A 174 9.21 3.41 15.94
CA LYS A 174 7.75 3.42 16.14
C LYS A 174 7.22 2.00 16.34
N ALA A 175 6.47 1.79 17.43
CA ALA A 175 5.72 0.55 17.65
C ALA A 175 4.99 0.20 16.36
N ARG A 176 5.51 -0.80 15.62
CA ARG A 176 4.80 -1.35 14.47
C ARG A 176 3.58 -1.99 15.08
N THR A 177 2.42 -1.42 14.81
CA THR A 177 1.15 -2.11 14.99
C THR A 177 1.34 -3.49 14.37
N VAL A 178 1.25 -4.54 15.19
CA VAL A 178 1.15 -5.90 14.69
C VAL A 178 -0.22 -5.96 14.02
N THR A 179 -0.26 -5.60 12.74
CA THR A 179 -1.39 -5.93 11.88
C THR A 179 -1.48 -7.45 11.93
N PRO A 180 -2.61 -8.05 12.33
CA PRO A 180 -2.76 -9.49 12.24
C PRO A 180 -2.54 -9.86 10.78
N CYS A 181 -1.40 -10.50 10.47
CA CYS A 181 -1.17 -11.01 9.13
C CYS A 181 -2.28 -12.01 8.84
N ASP A 182 -2.99 -11.83 7.74
CA ASP A 182 -3.97 -12.80 7.30
C ASP A 182 -3.24 -14.11 6.96
N MET A 183 -3.34 -15.08 7.86
CA MET A 183 -2.72 -16.41 7.70
C MET A 183 -3.22 -17.10 6.43
N THR A 184 -4.39 -16.73 5.93
CA THR A 184 -4.93 -17.24 4.66
C THR A 184 -4.10 -16.77 3.48
N ALA A 185 -3.69 -15.50 3.48
CA ALA A 185 -2.82 -14.94 2.45
C ALA A 185 -1.38 -15.48 2.59
N VAL A 186 -0.92 -15.77 3.82
CA VAL A 186 0.36 -16.46 4.06
C VAL A 186 0.32 -17.88 3.48
N ASP A 187 -0.78 -18.60 3.68
CA ASP A 187 -0.95 -19.95 3.14
C ASP A 187 -1.08 -19.95 1.60
N GLU A 188 -1.69 -18.92 1.01
CA GLU A 188 -1.82 -18.78 -0.44
C GLU A 188 -0.49 -18.45 -1.11
N THR A 189 0.28 -17.52 -0.53
CA THR A 189 1.64 -17.21 -1.00
C THR A 189 2.58 -18.41 -0.84
N SER A 190 2.45 -19.15 0.26
CA SER A 190 3.18 -20.41 0.46
C SER A 190 2.81 -21.44 -0.60
N LYS A 191 1.51 -21.68 -0.86
CA LYS A 191 1.04 -22.59 -1.92
C LYS A 191 1.51 -22.17 -3.32
N TYR A 192 1.58 -20.86 -3.59
CA TYR A 192 2.09 -20.33 -4.85
C TYR A 192 3.57 -20.68 -5.05
N LEU A 193 4.37 -20.51 -4.00
CA LEU A 193 5.79 -20.90 -3.98
C LEU A 193 5.97 -22.41 -4.15
N SER A 194 5.20 -23.25 -3.44
CA SER A 194 5.29 -24.71 -3.59
C SER A 194 4.95 -25.16 -5.02
N LYS A 195 3.94 -24.53 -5.65
CA LYS A 195 3.51 -24.87 -7.02
C LYS A 195 4.52 -24.47 -8.09
N ARG A 196 5.26 -23.37 -7.90
CA ARG A 196 6.26 -22.90 -8.88
C ARG A 196 7.63 -23.53 -8.68
N CYS A 197 8.05 -23.75 -7.44
CA CYS A 197 9.33 -24.40 -7.13
C CYS A 197 9.25 -25.92 -7.23
N GLY A 198 8.08 -26.52 -6.97
CA GLY A 198 7.95 -27.95 -6.73
C GLY A 198 8.62 -28.41 -5.43
N CYS A 199 8.99 -27.45 -4.58
CA CYS A 199 9.71 -27.66 -3.34
C CYS A 199 8.68 -27.77 -2.22
N ASP A 200 8.62 -28.93 -1.58
CA ASP A 200 7.82 -29.09 -0.36
C ASP A 200 8.44 -28.20 0.72
N ILE A 201 7.62 -27.37 1.38
CA ILE A 201 8.01 -26.43 2.45
C ILE A 201 8.26 -27.21 3.77
N GLY A 202 8.96 -28.34 3.68
CA GLY A 202 9.39 -29.11 4.84
C GLY A 202 10.66 -28.53 5.45
N ASP A 203 10.97 -28.94 6.68
CA ASP A 203 12.12 -28.45 7.49
C ASP A 203 13.51 -28.64 6.84
N GLY A 204 13.60 -29.30 5.69
CA GLY A 204 14.84 -29.54 4.94
C GLY A 204 15.05 -28.67 3.70
N HIS A 205 14.14 -27.76 3.38
CA HIS A 205 14.25 -26.89 2.20
C HIS A 205 14.84 -25.52 2.56
N ASP A 206 15.97 -25.17 1.96
CA ASP A 206 16.54 -23.83 2.07
C ASP A 206 16.13 -23.00 0.84
N GLU A 207 15.16 -22.10 1.05
CA GLU A 207 14.62 -21.19 0.06
C GLU A 207 15.71 -20.28 -0.53
N ASN A 208 16.74 -19.96 0.25
CA ASN A 208 17.85 -19.11 -0.18
C ASN A 208 18.90 -19.86 -0.99
N ASN A 209 18.83 -21.19 -1.09
CA ASN A 209 19.76 -21.99 -1.89
C ASN A 209 19.08 -22.68 -3.08
N CYS A 210 17.76 -22.53 -3.22
CA CYS A 210 17.02 -23.07 -4.34
C CYS A 210 17.02 -22.08 -5.53
N PRO A 211 17.57 -22.46 -6.70
CA PRO A 211 17.63 -21.57 -7.87
C PRO A 211 16.24 -21.22 -8.42
N ILE A 212 15.23 -22.04 -8.11
CA ILE A 212 13.84 -21.77 -8.50
C ILE A 212 13.22 -20.78 -7.52
N CYS A 213 13.37 -20.95 -6.20
CA CYS A 213 12.88 -19.97 -5.22
C CYS A 213 13.49 -18.57 -5.40
N GLN A 214 14.79 -18.49 -5.69
CA GLN A 214 15.47 -17.22 -5.93
C GLN A 214 15.00 -16.48 -7.18
N SER A 215 14.44 -17.20 -8.16
CA SER A 215 13.94 -16.62 -9.40
C SER A 215 12.44 -16.36 -9.39
N ILE A 216 11.74 -16.71 -8.31
CA ILE A 216 10.32 -16.37 -8.14
C ILE A 216 10.24 -14.93 -7.65
N ASP A 217 9.73 -14.06 -8.52
CA ASP A 217 9.38 -12.70 -8.15
C ASP A 217 8.10 -12.71 -7.30
N LEU A 218 8.22 -12.25 -6.05
CA LEU A 218 7.11 -12.13 -5.12
C LEU A 218 6.30 -10.85 -5.35
N SER A 219 6.70 -9.98 -6.29
CA SER A 219 5.89 -8.83 -6.69
C SER A 219 4.55 -9.23 -7.32
N ASP A 220 4.49 -10.43 -7.91
CA ASP A 220 3.30 -11.01 -8.55
C ASP A 220 2.49 -11.89 -7.58
N ALA A 221 3.00 -12.14 -6.37
CA ALA A 221 2.25 -12.87 -5.35
C ALA A 221 1.15 -11.95 -4.78
N PRO A 222 -0.04 -12.48 -4.45
CA PRO A 222 -1.09 -11.68 -3.83
C PRO A 222 -0.53 -11.06 -2.56
N LEU A 223 -0.34 -9.74 -2.59
CA LEU A 223 0.27 -9.00 -1.49
C LEU A 223 -0.56 -9.22 -0.23
N LEU A 224 0.11 -9.66 0.83
CA LEU A 224 -0.37 -9.60 2.22
C LEU A 224 -0.72 -8.12 2.51
N ASN A 225 -2.00 -7.77 2.48
CA ASN A 225 -2.50 -6.47 2.96
C ASN A 225 -2.78 -6.52 4.46
#